data_AF-A0A7Y2HEF2-F1
#
_entry.id   AF-A0A7Y2HEF2-F1
#
_cell.length_a   1.000
_cell.length_b   1.000
_cell.length_c   1.000
_cell.angle_alpha   90.00
_cell.angle_beta   90.00
_cell.angle_gamma   90.00
#
_symmetry.space_group_name_H-M   'P 1'
#
loop_
_entity.id
_entity.type
_entity.pdbx_description
1 polymer ?
#
loop_
_entity_poly.entity_id
_entity_poly.type
_entity_poly.pdbx_seq_one_letter_code
_entity_poly.pdbx_strand_id
1 'polypeptide(L)'
;MINRLKNIGPASLVAAAFIGPGTVTVCTLAGIRHGHTLLWALLFSTLATILLQEMASRLGIITGSGLGEALRNNISHPFGKWLAAILVLSAILIGNAAYEAGNISGGVLGVTFFTLGANNIIAIGIGVVAFILLYIGVYKIIEKFLIVLVLTMSFCFITTAILIGPSIGSIIKGLFVPSIPEGGI
;
A
#
# COMPACT_ATOMS: atom_id res chain seq x y z
N MET A 1 3.97 -10.95 -28.29
CA MET A 1 4.17 -11.02 -26.82
C MET A 1 4.81 -9.74 -26.24
N ILE A 2 5.79 -9.13 -26.91
CA ILE A 2 6.49 -7.90 -26.47
C ILE A 2 5.56 -6.66 -26.35
N ASN A 3 4.51 -6.54 -27.16
CA ASN A 3 3.56 -5.42 -27.06
C ASN A 3 2.69 -5.43 -25.79
N ARG A 4 2.55 -6.55 -25.06
CA ARG A 4 1.81 -6.57 -23.78
C ARG A 4 2.60 -5.89 -22.65
N LEU A 5 3.94 -5.93 -22.71
CA LEU A 5 4.81 -5.24 -21.74
C LEU A 5 4.77 -3.70 -21.91
N LYS A 6 4.48 -3.20 -23.12
CA LYS A 6 4.27 -1.76 -23.36
C LYS A 6 2.98 -1.22 -22.72
N ASN A 7 2.03 -2.10 -22.41
CA ASN A 7 0.75 -1.79 -21.78
C ASN A 7 0.72 -2.11 -20.28
N ILE A 8 1.89 -2.25 -19.61
CA ILE A 8 1.94 -2.40 -18.14
C ILE A 8 1.27 -1.21 -17.42
N GLY A 9 1.08 -0.08 -18.12
CA GLY A 9 0.11 0.95 -17.75
C GLY A 9 0.30 1.51 -16.35
N PRO A 10 -0.73 2.14 -15.77
CA PRO A 10 -0.69 2.66 -14.40
C PRO A 10 -0.71 1.55 -13.34
N ALA A 11 -0.97 0.29 -13.71
CA ALA A 11 -1.13 -0.80 -12.75
C ALA A 11 0.16 -1.10 -11.97
N SER A 12 1.34 -1.01 -12.61
CA SER A 12 2.62 -1.17 -11.91
C SER A 12 2.90 -0.03 -10.94
N LEU A 13 2.52 1.19 -11.28
CA LEU A 13 2.64 2.35 -10.40
C LEU A 13 1.74 2.19 -9.18
N VAL A 14 0.49 1.76 -9.39
CA VAL A 14 -0.45 1.45 -8.30
C VAL A 14 0.11 0.34 -7.41
N ALA A 15 0.59 -0.77 -7.99
CA ALA A 15 1.17 -1.86 -7.21
C ALA A 15 2.42 -1.45 -6.42
N ALA A 16 3.31 -0.64 -7.01
CA ALA A 16 4.48 -0.10 -6.34
C ALA A 16 4.08 0.82 -5.17
N ALA A 17 2.98 1.57 -5.31
CA ALA A 17 2.48 2.45 -4.26
C ALA A 17 2.05 1.69 -3.00
N PHE A 18 1.65 0.42 -3.09
CA PHE A 18 1.26 -0.43 -1.93
C PHE A 18 2.47 -0.99 -1.15
N ILE A 19 3.67 -0.96 -1.73
CA ILE A 19 4.89 -1.48 -1.10
C ILE A 19 5.62 -0.31 -0.42
N GLY A 20 5.29 -0.09 0.85
CA GLY A 20 5.88 0.95 1.68
C GLY A 20 6.56 0.39 2.95
N PRO A 21 7.44 1.20 3.59
CA PRO A 21 8.05 0.85 4.86
C PRO A 21 7.01 0.64 5.98
N GLY A 22 5.84 1.29 5.88
CA GLY A 22 4.72 1.06 6.79
C GLY A 22 4.17 -0.37 6.69
N THR A 23 3.83 -0.81 5.48
CA THR A 23 3.36 -2.18 5.20
C THR A 23 4.36 -3.22 5.68
N VAL A 24 5.65 -3.02 5.37
CA VAL A 24 6.74 -3.91 5.81
C VAL A 24 6.81 -3.99 7.34
N THR A 25 6.74 -2.85 8.03
CA THR A 25 6.78 -2.80 9.50
C THR A 25 5.60 -3.54 10.11
N VAL A 26 4.39 -3.28 9.63
CA VAL A 26 3.16 -3.91 10.15
C VAL A 26 3.17 -5.42 9.90
N CYS A 27 3.52 -5.86 8.69
CA CYS A 27 3.61 -7.29 8.37
C CYS A 27 4.69 -8.01 9.21
N THR A 28 5.83 -7.35 9.44
CA THR A 28 6.90 -7.89 10.29
C THR A 28 6.43 -8.03 11.73
N LEU A 29 5.82 -6.99 12.30
CA LEU A 29 5.31 -7.01 13.66
C LEU A 29 4.19 -8.05 13.84
N ALA A 30 3.30 -8.17 12.86
CA ALA A 30 2.26 -9.19 12.82
C ALA A 30 2.85 -10.61 12.80
N GLY A 31 3.89 -10.84 11.99
CA GLY A 31 4.60 -12.12 11.95
C GLY A 31 5.33 -12.45 13.25
N ILE A 32 5.94 -11.46 13.92
CA ILE A 32 6.57 -11.63 15.23
C ILE A 32 5.55 -12.02 16.30
N ARG A 33 4.38 -11.35 16.31
CA ARG A 33 3.35 -11.54 17.34
C ARG A 33 2.48 -12.78 17.11
N HIS A 34 2.16 -13.08 15.86
CA HIS A 34 1.13 -14.06 15.51
C HIS A 34 1.62 -15.15 14.54
N GLY A 35 2.91 -15.18 14.19
CA GLY A 35 3.47 -16.13 13.25
C GLY A 35 2.74 -16.12 11.92
N HIS A 36 2.33 -17.30 11.45
CA HIS A 36 1.63 -17.48 10.17
C HIS A 36 0.11 -17.29 10.25
N THR A 37 -0.45 -17.00 11.43
CA THR A 37 -1.91 -16.97 11.68
C THR A 37 -2.65 -15.96 10.83
N LEU A 38 -2.02 -14.82 10.51
CA LEU A 38 -2.66 -13.73 9.76
C LEU A 38 -2.43 -13.82 8.23
N LEU A 39 -1.75 -14.88 7.74
CA LEU A 39 -1.48 -15.03 6.31
C LEU A 39 -2.75 -15.18 5.47
N TRP A 40 -3.79 -15.85 5.97
CA TRP A 40 -5.06 -15.99 5.26
C TRP A 40 -5.75 -14.64 5.06
N ALA A 41 -5.70 -13.76 6.07
CA ALA A 41 -6.28 -12.44 6.01
C ALA A 41 -5.53 -11.56 5.00
N LEU A 42 -4.20 -11.68 4.97
CA LEU A 42 -3.36 -11.01 3.97
C LEU A 42 -3.65 -11.50 2.54
N LEU A 43 -3.81 -12.81 2.35
CA LEU A 43 -4.17 -13.41 1.07
C LEU A 43 -5.55 -12.93 0.61
N PHE A 44 -6.55 -13.00 1.48
CA PHE A 44 -7.90 -12.53 1.19
C PHE A 44 -7.92 -11.04 0.83
N SER A 45 -7.25 -10.20 1.63
CA SER A 45 -7.13 -8.76 1.37
C SER A 45 -6.48 -8.47 0.02
N THR A 46 -5.45 -9.24 -0.34
CA THR A 46 -4.76 -9.11 -1.63
C THR A 46 -5.69 -9.47 -2.79
N LEU A 47 -6.43 -10.59 -2.70
CA LEU A 47 -7.39 -10.99 -3.72
C LEU A 47 -8.53 -9.98 -3.87
N ALA A 48 -9.08 -9.51 -2.75
CA ALA A 48 -10.11 -8.46 -2.75
C ALA A 48 -9.59 -7.18 -3.40
N THR A 49 -8.35 -6.78 -3.09
CA THR A 49 -7.71 -5.59 -3.69
C THR A 49 -7.54 -5.75 -5.19
N ILE A 50 -7.09 -6.91 -5.68
CA ILE A 50 -6.95 -7.17 -7.12
C ILE A 50 -8.30 -7.05 -7.83
N LEU A 51 -9.36 -7.64 -7.26
CA LEU A 51 -10.71 -7.57 -7.83
C LEU A 51 -11.24 -6.13 -7.87
N LEU A 52 -11.12 -5.41 -6.75
CA LEU A 52 -11.60 -4.02 -6.66
C LEU A 52 -10.81 -3.09 -7.61
N GLN A 53 -9.49 -3.29 -7.72
CA GLN A 53 -8.65 -2.49 -8.59
C GLN A 53 -8.93 -2.77 -10.07
N GLU A 54 -9.20 -4.03 -10.43
CA GLU A 54 -9.64 -4.39 -11.77
C GLU A 54 -10.98 -3.73 -12.12
N MET A 55 -11.95 -3.76 -11.22
CA MET A 55 -13.25 -3.11 -11.43
C MET A 55 -13.11 -1.59 -11.61
N ALA A 56 -12.31 -0.93 -10.77
CA ALA A 56 -12.05 0.50 -10.85
C ALA A 56 -11.30 0.87 -12.14
N SER A 57 -10.32 0.06 -12.55
CA SER A 57 -9.60 0.23 -13.80
C SER A 57 -10.52 0.06 -15.01
N ARG A 58 -11.37 -0.97 -15.01
CA ARG A 58 -12.34 -1.22 -16.08
C ARG A 58 -13.33 -0.07 -16.23
N LEU A 59 -13.84 0.46 -15.10
CA LEU A 59 -14.69 1.63 -15.09
C LEU A 59 -13.99 2.83 -15.77
N GLY A 60 -12.78 3.17 -15.33
CA GLY A 60 -12.03 4.30 -15.89
C GLY A 60 -11.72 4.16 -17.38
N ILE A 61 -11.43 2.94 -17.85
CA ILE A 61 -11.17 2.66 -19.28
C ILE A 61 -12.44 2.78 -20.12
N ILE A 62 -13.58 2.27 -19.64
CA ILE A 62 -14.83 2.22 -20.41
C ILE A 62 -15.54 3.58 -20.40
N THR A 63 -15.66 4.22 -19.25
CA THR A 63 -16.46 5.45 -19.10
C THR A 63 -15.64 6.72 -19.24
N GLY A 64 -14.31 6.64 -19.13
CA GLY A 64 -13.43 7.81 -19.09
C GLY A 64 -13.56 8.64 -17.81
N SER A 65 -14.29 8.14 -16.80
CA SER A 65 -14.52 8.84 -15.53
C SER A 65 -13.85 8.13 -14.36
N GLY A 66 -13.39 8.89 -13.37
CA GLY A 66 -12.92 8.34 -12.11
C GLY A 66 -14.07 7.74 -11.28
N LEU A 67 -13.75 6.82 -10.35
CA LEU A 67 -14.76 6.15 -9.50
C LEU A 67 -15.63 7.16 -8.72
N GLY A 68 -15.01 8.20 -8.15
CA GLY A 68 -15.75 9.25 -7.42
C GLY A 68 -16.68 10.08 -8.32
N GLU A 69 -16.26 10.33 -9.57
CA GLU A 69 -17.07 11.04 -10.55
C GLU A 69 -18.26 10.17 -11.01
N ALA A 70 -18.01 8.88 -11.29
CA ALA A 70 -19.04 7.93 -11.63
C ALA A 70 -20.08 7.74 -10.52
N LEU A 71 -19.66 7.75 -9.25
CA LEU A 71 -20.55 7.70 -8.10
C LEU A 71 -21.44 8.96 -8.04
N ARG A 72 -20.84 10.14 -8.17
CA ARG A 72 -21.57 11.42 -8.16
C ARG A 72 -22.54 11.54 -9.34
N ASN A 73 -22.17 11.04 -10.52
CA ASN A 73 -22.99 11.14 -11.73
C ASN A 73 -24.19 10.17 -11.71
N ASN A 74 -24.08 9.04 -11.00
CA ASN A 74 -25.21 8.11 -10.82
C ASN A 74 -26.29 8.61 -9.86
N ILE A 75 -26.00 9.60 -9.02
CA ILE A 75 -26.97 10.14 -8.07
C ILE A 75 -27.69 11.33 -8.72
N SER A 76 -29.00 11.26 -8.90
CA SER A 76 -29.78 12.35 -9.50
C SER A 76 -30.06 13.49 -8.53
N HIS A 77 -30.30 13.18 -7.25
CA HIS A 77 -30.70 14.16 -6.24
C HIS A 77 -29.53 15.07 -5.80
N PRO A 78 -29.66 16.42 -5.83
CA PRO A 78 -28.56 17.34 -5.51
C PRO A 78 -27.93 17.13 -4.13
N PHE A 79 -28.75 16.87 -3.10
CA PHE A 79 -28.25 16.57 -1.75
C PHE A 79 -27.45 15.25 -1.71
N GLY A 80 -27.87 14.24 -2.47
CA GLY A 80 -27.15 12.96 -2.54
C GLY A 80 -25.81 13.10 -3.27
N LYS A 81 -25.73 13.95 -4.30
CA LYS A 81 -24.46 14.30 -4.96
C LYS A 81 -23.48 14.96 -3.99
N TRP A 82 -23.97 15.86 -3.15
CA TRP A 82 -23.15 16.53 -2.13
C TRP A 82 -22.64 15.55 -1.08
N LEU A 83 -23.51 14.67 -0.57
CA LEU A 83 -23.13 13.63 0.39
C LEU A 83 -22.10 12.65 -0.20
N ALA A 84 -22.29 12.23 -1.46
CA ALA A 84 -21.33 11.36 -2.14
C ALA A 84 -19.97 12.05 -2.35
N ALA A 85 -19.96 13.34 -2.69
CA ALA A 85 -18.72 14.09 -2.81
C ALA A 85 -17.97 14.16 -1.46
N ILE A 86 -18.68 14.41 -0.36
CA ILE A 86 -18.09 14.40 0.98
C ILE A 86 -17.53 13.03 1.33
N LEU A 87 -18.28 11.96 1.06
CA LEU A 87 -17.84 10.59 1.34
C LEU A 87 -16.58 10.24 0.56
N VAL A 88 -16.51 10.60 -0.72
CA VAL A 88 -15.33 10.36 -1.56
C VAL A 88 -14.14 11.18 -1.06
N LEU A 89 -14.34 12.47 -0.80
CA LEU A 89 -13.26 13.34 -0.31
C LEU A 89 -12.75 12.91 1.07
N SER A 90 -13.64 12.52 1.98
CA SER A 90 -13.26 12.03 3.31
C SER A 90 -12.54 10.69 3.23
N ALA A 91 -13.00 9.76 2.38
CA ALA A 91 -12.32 8.49 2.16
C ALA A 91 -10.91 8.67 1.61
N ILE A 92 -10.73 9.56 0.62
CA ILE A 92 -9.41 9.89 0.05
C ILE A 92 -8.53 10.54 1.12
N LEU A 93 -9.04 11.55 1.83
CA LEU A 93 -8.25 12.29 2.81
C LEU A 93 -7.82 11.41 3.99
N ILE A 94 -8.77 10.75 4.64
CA ILE A 94 -8.53 9.93 5.83
C ILE A 94 -7.73 8.67 5.45
N GLY A 95 -8.11 8.01 4.35
CA GLY A 95 -7.42 6.81 3.87
C GLY A 95 -5.96 7.08 3.53
N ASN A 96 -5.69 8.11 2.73
CA ASN A 96 -4.31 8.47 2.38
C ASN A 96 -3.54 9.01 3.59
N ALA A 97 -4.17 9.78 4.49
CA ALA A 97 -3.50 10.23 5.71
C ALA A 97 -3.09 9.06 6.60
N ALA A 98 -3.95 8.06 6.79
CA ALA A 98 -3.62 6.86 7.55
C ALA A 98 -2.51 6.04 6.87
N TYR A 99 -2.58 5.91 5.54
CA TYR A 99 -1.56 5.22 4.75
C TYR A 99 -0.19 5.89 4.87
N GLU A 100 -0.14 7.21 4.66
CA GLU A 100 1.10 7.99 4.75
C GLU A 100 1.62 8.08 6.18
N ALA A 101 0.75 8.14 7.19
CA ALA A 101 1.18 8.02 8.59
C ALA A 101 1.94 6.71 8.82
N GLY A 102 1.43 5.59 8.31
CA GLY A 102 2.12 4.31 8.35
C GLY A 102 3.49 4.34 7.66
N ASN A 103 3.58 4.93 6.46
CA ASN A 103 4.84 5.03 5.71
C ASN A 103 5.86 5.94 6.40
N ILE A 104 5.44 7.09 6.93
CA ILE A 104 6.32 7.99 7.68
C ILE A 104 6.81 7.30 8.96
N SER A 105 5.92 6.63 9.71
CA SER A 105 6.32 5.87 10.90
C SER A 105 7.32 4.76 10.59
N GLY A 106 7.10 3.99 9.51
CA GLY A 106 8.06 2.99 9.04
C GLY A 106 9.40 3.62 8.63
N GLY A 107 9.37 4.78 7.97
CA GLY A 107 10.55 5.56 7.62
C GLY A 107 11.35 6.03 8.84
N VAL A 108 10.67 6.53 9.88
CA VAL A 108 11.31 6.93 11.15
C VAL A 108 12.00 5.75 11.81
N LEU A 109 11.37 4.57 11.83
CA LEU A 109 12.01 3.35 12.36
C LEU A 109 13.28 3.01 11.58
N GLY A 110 13.26 3.15 10.26
CA GLY A 110 14.44 2.96 9.41
C GLY A 110 15.58 3.94 9.73
N VAL A 111 15.27 5.23 9.94
CA VAL A 111 16.28 6.25 10.28
C VAL A 111 16.85 6.03 11.69
N THR A 112 16.02 5.57 12.63
CA THR A 112 16.42 5.28 14.02
C THR A 112 17.49 4.19 14.11
N PHE A 113 17.64 3.35 13.08
CA PHE A 113 18.76 2.42 13.00
C PHE A 113 20.13 3.13 12.94
N PHE A 114 20.18 4.30 12.27
CA PHE A 114 21.40 5.08 12.09
C PHE A 114 21.57 6.21 13.12
N THR A 115 20.47 6.68 13.70
CA THR A 115 20.47 7.73 14.72
C THR A 115 19.94 7.14 16.02
N LEU A 116 20.66 7.29 17.15
CA LEU A 116 20.33 6.70 18.47
C LEU A 116 19.00 7.18 19.12
N GLY A 117 18.01 7.64 18.36
CA GLY A 117 16.67 7.94 18.86
C GLY A 117 15.66 8.22 17.76
N ALA A 118 14.48 7.61 17.89
CA ALA A 118 13.29 8.00 17.12
C ALA A 118 12.76 9.32 17.69
N ASN A 119 12.78 10.38 16.89
CA ASN A 119 12.23 11.66 17.30
C ASN A 119 11.10 12.07 16.35
N ASN A 120 10.00 12.59 16.88
CA ASN A 120 8.90 13.19 16.12
C ASN A 120 9.39 14.25 15.11
N ILE A 121 10.54 14.88 15.39
CA ILE A 121 11.23 15.80 14.47
C ILE A 121 11.62 15.11 13.15
N ILE A 122 12.03 13.84 13.18
CA ILE A 122 12.39 13.07 11.97
C ILE A 122 11.13 12.82 11.13
N ALA A 123 10.00 12.49 11.75
CA ALA A 123 8.73 12.31 11.04
C ALA A 123 8.31 13.59 10.30
N ILE A 124 8.39 14.74 10.99
CA ILE A 124 8.12 16.05 10.39
C ILE A 124 9.11 16.33 9.25
N GLY A 125 10.40 16.04 9.45
CA GLY A 125 11.42 16.21 8.43
C GLY A 125 11.15 15.41 7.15
N ILE A 126 10.79 14.12 7.28
CA ILE A 126 10.39 13.27 6.16
C ILE A 126 9.18 13.87 5.44
N GLY A 127 8.16 14.30 6.18
CA GLY A 127 6.96 14.93 5.62
C GLY A 127 7.25 16.21 4.84
N VAL A 128 8.11 17.08 5.37
CA VAL A 128 8.53 18.33 4.70
C VAL A 128 9.31 18.02 3.41
N VAL A 129 10.25 17.07 3.46
CA VAL A 129 11.01 16.66 2.26
C VAL A 129 10.08 16.08 1.20
N ALA A 130 9.14 15.20 1.59
CA ALA A 130 8.15 14.64 0.68
C ALA A 130 7.28 15.75 0.04
N PHE A 131 6.82 16.72 0.83
CA PHE A 131 6.06 17.86 0.35
C PHE A 131 6.84 18.70 -0.67
N ILE A 132 8.10 19.02 -0.39
CA ILE A 132 8.97 19.80 -1.29
C ILE A 132 9.20 19.03 -2.59
N LEU A 133 9.49 17.72 -2.53
CA LEU A 133 9.71 16.88 -3.70
C LEU A 133 8.47 16.83 -4.61
N LEU A 134 7.28 16.74 -4.00
CA LEU A 134 6.01 16.79 -4.74
C LEU A 134 5.77 18.18 -5.34
N TYR A 135 6.07 19.26 -4.60
CA TYR A 135 5.88 20.63 -5.05
C TYR A 135 6.76 21.00 -6.25
N ILE A 136 8.02 20.53 -6.28
CA ILE A 136 8.96 20.80 -7.38
C ILE A 136 8.59 20.01 -8.66
N GLY A 137 7.80 18.93 -8.53
CA GLY A 137 7.28 18.20 -9.69
C GLY A 137 8.31 17.34 -10.43
N VAL A 138 9.39 16.89 -9.76
CA VAL A 138 10.45 16.05 -10.35
C VAL A 138 10.02 14.57 -10.50
N TYR A 139 8.78 14.35 -10.94
CA TYR A 139 8.08 13.07 -10.86
C TYR A 139 8.85 11.93 -11.53
N LYS A 140 9.39 12.15 -12.74
CA LYS A 140 10.05 11.10 -13.53
C LYS A 140 11.36 10.57 -12.92
N ILE A 141 12.08 11.40 -12.17
CA ILE A 141 13.33 10.99 -11.50
C ILE A 141 12.98 10.27 -10.19
N ILE A 142 12.03 10.82 -9.43
CA ILE A 142 11.54 10.24 -8.18
C ILE A 142 10.93 8.85 -8.43
N GLU A 143 10.09 8.71 -9.46
CA GLU A 143 9.45 7.44 -9.82
C GLU A 143 10.48 6.33 -10.06
N LYS A 144 11.51 6.60 -10.89
CA LYS A 144 12.58 5.62 -11.15
C LYS A 144 13.34 5.25 -9.89
N PHE A 145 13.65 6.24 -9.05
CA PHE A 145 14.33 6.01 -7.78
C PHE A 145 13.48 5.14 -6.84
N LEU A 146 12.19 5.43 -6.71
CA LEU A 146 11.25 4.64 -5.88
C LEU A 146 11.14 3.20 -6.39
N ILE A 147 11.05 2.98 -7.71
CA ILE A 147 11.01 1.63 -8.28
C ILE A 147 12.28 0.84 -7.91
N VAL A 148 13.46 1.44 -8.03
CA VAL A 148 14.72 0.79 -7.66
C VAL A 148 14.75 0.43 -6.18
N LEU A 149 14.27 1.33 -5.32
CA LEU A 149 14.21 1.11 -3.87
C LEU A 149 13.26 -0.04 -3.51
N VAL A 150 12.06 -0.07 -4.11
CA VAL A 150 11.07 -1.15 -3.91
C VAL A 150 11.61 -2.50 -4.39
N LEU A 151 12.28 -2.54 -5.56
CA LEU A 151 12.88 -3.76 -6.08
C LEU A 151 14.02 -4.26 -5.17
N THR A 152 14.85 -3.36 -4.67
CA THR A 152 15.94 -3.70 -3.74
C THR A 152 15.38 -4.27 -2.43
N MET A 153 14.36 -3.63 -1.86
CA MET A 153 13.66 -4.13 -0.68
C MET A 153 13.06 -5.52 -0.92
N SER A 154 12.36 -5.69 -2.04
CA SER A 154 11.74 -6.98 -2.43
C SER A 154 12.80 -8.09 -2.52
N PHE A 155 13.94 -7.80 -3.13
CA PHE A 155 15.06 -8.72 -3.20
C PHE A 155 15.60 -9.09 -1.81
N CYS A 156 15.83 -8.11 -0.92
CA CYS A 156 16.27 -8.36 0.45
C CYS A 156 15.28 -9.24 1.24
N PHE A 157 13.97 -9.03 1.11
CA PHE A 157 12.97 -9.84 1.81
C PHE A 157 12.90 -11.27 1.29
N ILE A 158 12.93 -11.45 -0.03
CA ILE A 158 12.91 -12.78 -0.65
C ILE A 158 14.15 -13.57 -0.25
N THR A 159 15.34 -12.95 -0.32
CA THR A 159 16.59 -13.63 0.08
C THR A 159 16.58 -13.99 1.56
N THR A 160 16.12 -13.08 2.42
CA THR A 160 15.97 -13.33 3.86
C THR A 160 15.00 -14.49 4.14
N ALA A 161 13.86 -14.53 3.46
CA ALA A 161 12.89 -15.62 3.60
C ALA A 161 13.48 -16.97 3.18
N ILE A 162 14.25 -17.01 2.09
CA ILE A 162 14.94 -18.23 1.63
C ILE A 162 15.99 -18.68 2.66
N LEU A 163 16.79 -17.74 3.18
CA LEU A 163 17.85 -18.02 4.16
C LEU A 163 17.30 -18.53 5.51
N ILE A 164 16.17 -17.99 5.97
CA ILE A 164 15.51 -18.45 7.20
C ILE A 164 14.92 -19.86 7.03
N GLY A 165 14.54 -20.23 5.80
CA GLY A 165 14.00 -21.56 5.49
C GLY A 165 12.72 -21.91 6.28
N PRO A 166 11.66 -21.08 6.23
CA PRO A 166 10.43 -21.37 6.97
C PRO A 166 9.75 -22.64 6.47
N SER A 167 9.05 -23.34 7.37
CA SER A 167 8.24 -24.51 7.00
C SER A 167 7.17 -24.13 5.98
N ILE A 168 7.31 -24.65 4.76
CA ILE A 168 6.33 -24.46 3.67
C ILE A 168 4.95 -24.96 4.10
N GLY A 169 4.89 -26.07 4.85
CA GLY A 169 3.63 -26.61 5.38
C GLY A 169 2.91 -25.62 6.30
N SER A 170 3.66 -24.92 7.16
CA SER A 170 3.10 -23.90 8.05
C SER A 170 2.62 -22.66 7.30
N ILE A 171 3.34 -22.25 6.24
CA ILE A 171 2.93 -21.15 5.36
C ILE A 171 1.64 -21.48 4.63
N ILE A 172 1.56 -22.65 3.99
CA ILE A 172 0.35 -23.11 3.28
C ILE A 172 -0.82 -23.20 4.24
N LYS A 173 -0.62 -23.79 5.43
CA LYS A 173 -1.66 -23.86 6.45
C LYS A 173 -2.12 -22.46 6.86
N GLY A 174 -1.19 -21.53 7.11
CA GLY A 174 -1.51 -20.14 7.46
C GLY A 174 -2.22 -19.37 6.35
N LEU A 175 -1.97 -19.68 5.07
CA LEU A 175 -2.61 -19.05 3.92
C LEU A 175 -4.06 -19.51 3.71
N PHE A 176 -4.35 -20.80 3.90
CA PHE A 176 -5.62 -21.40 3.49
C PHE A 176 -6.53 -21.82 4.64
N VAL A 177 -6.03 -21.88 5.88
CA VAL A 177 -6.84 -22.22 7.05
C VAL A 177 -7.03 -20.96 7.88
N PRO A 178 -8.23 -20.33 7.84
CA PRO A 178 -8.53 -19.17 8.67
C PRO A 178 -8.42 -19.51 10.14
N SER A 179 -7.65 -18.70 10.87
CA SER A 179 -7.52 -18.77 12.31
C SER A 179 -7.40 -17.36 12.90
N ILE A 180 -7.78 -17.23 14.16
CA ILE A 180 -7.73 -15.97 14.93
C ILE A 180 -6.66 -16.13 16.01
N PRO A 181 -5.80 -15.12 16.25
CA PRO A 181 -4.82 -15.20 17.33
C PRO A 181 -5.47 -15.30 18.71
N GLU A 182 -4.91 -16.10 19.60
CA GLU A 182 -5.33 -16.11 21.01
C GLU A 182 -5.06 -14.73 21.64
N GLY A 183 -6.10 -14.09 22.18
CA GLY A 183 -6.03 -12.76 22.79
C GLY A 183 -6.52 -11.60 21.91
N GLY A 184 -6.92 -11.84 20.66
CA GLY A 184 -7.37 -10.79 19.74
C GLY A 184 -6.22 -10.00 19.09
N ILE A 185 -6.57 -8.95 18.34
CA ILE A 185 -5.64 -8.05 17.63
C ILE A 185 -5.28 -6.86 18.54
#